data_AF-A0A3P7FUH6-F1
#
_entry.id   AF-A0A3P7FUH6-F1
#
_cell.length_a   1.000
_cell.length_b   1.000
_cell.length_c   1.000
_cell.angle_alpha   90.00
_cell.angle_beta   90.00
_cell.angle_gamma   90.00
#
_symmetry.space_group_name_H-M   'P 1'
#
loop_
_entity.id
_entity.type
_entity.pdbx_description
1 polymer ?
#
loop_
_entity_poly.entity_id
_entity_poly.type
_entity_poly.pdbx_seq_one_letter_code
_entity_poly.pdbx_strand_id
1 'polypeptide(L)'
;MQGTFGCHEQLSAVREFVQRYLAEVEVPLFVLKDPVSGAALCDDSKTITELNLVPAAIVHFEWDADVYSELARRGQQVPYLDERFMEEAETFTAM
;
A
#
# COMPACT_ATOMS: atom_id res chain seq x y z
N MET A 1 3.93 -6.54 -4.06
CA MET A 1 4.97 -5.52 -3.80
C MET A 1 5.66 -5.84 -2.48
N GLN A 2 6.98 -5.78 -2.44
CA GLN A 2 7.78 -6.01 -1.23
C GLN A 2 8.77 -4.85 -1.04
N GLY A 3 9.00 -4.45 0.21
CA GLY A 3 9.98 -3.41 0.56
C GLY A 3 10.71 -3.78 1.86
N THR A 4 11.91 -3.23 2.03
CA THR A 4 12.74 -3.43 3.23
C THR A 4 12.93 -2.08 3.90
N PHE A 5 12.73 -2.06 5.22
CA PHE A 5 12.75 -0.84 6.01
C PHE A 5 13.52 -1.05 7.32
N GLY A 6 14.13 0.02 7.83
CA GLY A 6 14.67 0.09 9.18
C GLY A 6 13.55 0.07 10.22
N CYS A 7 13.77 -0.63 11.33
CA CYS A 7 12.75 -0.78 12.38
C CYS A 7 12.32 0.54 13.07
N HIS A 8 13.13 1.59 12.93
CA HIS A 8 12.89 2.94 13.42
C HIS A 8 12.28 3.88 12.37
N GLU A 9 12.12 3.42 11.12
CA GLU A 9 11.38 4.19 10.12
C GLU A 9 9.91 4.27 10.51
N GLN A 10 9.28 5.38 10.15
CA GLN A 10 7.88 5.66 10.42
C GLN A 10 6.98 5.04 9.36
N LEU A 11 5.71 4.83 9.69
CA LEU A 11 4.70 4.36 8.72
C LEU A 11 4.58 5.29 7.50
N SER A 12 4.83 6.59 7.66
CA SER A 12 4.93 7.55 6.55
C SER A 12 5.92 7.09 5.46
N ALA A 13 7.08 6.54 5.83
CA ALA A 13 8.06 6.04 4.86
C ALA A 13 7.52 4.86 4.05
N VAL A 14 6.71 3.99 4.67
CA VAL A 14 6.03 2.89 3.98
C VAL A 14 4.97 3.44 3.02
N ARG A 15 4.20 4.45 3.43
CA ARG A 15 3.19 5.09 2.56
C ARG A 15 3.83 5.78 1.36
N GLU A 16 4.91 6.54 1.57
CA GLU A 16 5.68 7.16 0.49
C GLU A 16 6.28 6.12 -0.45
N PHE A 17 6.75 4.99 0.09
CA PHE A 17 7.18 3.86 -0.73
C PHE A 17 6.03 3.32 -1.59
N VAL A 18 4.87 3.02 -1.02
CA VAL A 18 3.70 2.52 -1.75
C VAL A 18 3.30 3.51 -2.85
N GLN A 19 3.17 4.79 -2.53
CA GLN A 19 2.71 5.83 -3.44
C GLN A 19 3.57 5.96 -4.71
N ARG A 20 4.88 5.68 -4.63
CA ARG A 20 5.78 5.72 -5.79
C ARG A 20 5.46 4.68 -6.87
N TYR A 21 4.76 3.61 -6.53
CA TYR A 21 4.45 2.50 -7.43
C TYR A 21 2.95 2.36 -7.71
N LEU A 22 2.12 3.25 -7.17
CA LEU A 22 0.70 3.26 -7.49
C LEU A 22 0.46 3.77 -8.91
N ALA A 23 -0.60 3.27 -9.51
CA ALA A 23 -1.09 3.83 -10.76
C ALA A 23 -1.51 5.29 -10.59
N GLU A 24 -1.33 6.10 -11.64
CA GLU A 24 -1.77 7.48 -11.63
C GLU A 24 -3.29 7.57 -11.55
N VAL A 25 -3.77 8.13 -10.44
CA VAL A 25 -5.18 8.49 -10.23
C VAL A 25 -5.24 9.94 -9.74
N GLU A 26 -6.33 10.63 -10.07
CA GLU A 26 -6.49 12.06 -9.75
C GLU A 26 -6.42 12.35 -8.25
N VAL A 27 -6.86 11.39 -7.43
CA VAL A 27 -6.84 11.45 -5.97
C VAL A 27 -6.29 10.12 -5.44
N PRO A 28 -4.97 9.99 -5.18
CA PRO A 28 -4.36 8.73 -4.76
C PRO A 28 -4.50 8.51 -3.25
N LEU A 29 -5.73 8.53 -2.73
CA LEU A 29 -6.01 8.26 -1.33
C LEU A 29 -6.16 6.76 -1.10
N PHE A 30 -5.39 6.21 -0.16
CA PHE A 30 -5.40 4.79 0.15
C PHE A 30 -5.21 4.52 1.65
N VAL A 31 -5.65 3.33 2.05
CA VAL A 31 -5.57 2.84 3.41
C VAL A 31 -4.67 1.60 3.44
N LEU A 32 -3.78 1.55 4.42
CA LEU A 32 -3.04 0.35 4.79
C LEU A 32 -3.72 -0.28 6.00
N LYS A 33 -4.01 -1.58 5.92
CA LYS A 33 -4.74 -2.32 6.95
C LYS A 33 -3.90 -3.48 7.47
N ASP A 34 -4.03 -3.74 8.76
CA ASP A 34 -3.54 -4.97 9.37
C ASP A 34 -4.32 -6.17 8.79
N PRO A 35 -3.64 -7.23 8.32
CA PRO A 35 -4.28 -8.31 7.58
C PRO A 35 -5.11 -9.25 8.48
N VAL A 36 -4.92 -9.22 9.80
CA VAL A 36 -5.59 -10.11 10.75
C VAL A 36 -6.85 -9.45 11.32
N SER A 37 -6.72 -8.22 11.78
CA SER A 37 -7.80 -7.45 12.40
C SER A 37 -8.61 -6.64 11.40
N GLY A 38 -8.06 -6.35 10.21
CA GLY A 38 -8.63 -5.42 9.24
C GLY A 38 -8.56 -3.95 9.68
N ALA A 39 -7.92 -3.65 10.82
CA ALA A 39 -7.81 -2.30 11.35
C ALA A 39 -6.89 -1.44 10.46
N ALA A 40 -7.26 -0.19 10.25
CA ALA A 40 -6.44 0.75 9.51
C ALA A 40 -5.22 1.21 10.33
N LEU A 41 -4.07 1.27 9.67
CA LEU A 41 -2.84 1.83 10.20
C LEU A 41 -2.87 3.35 9.96
N CYS A 42 -3.40 4.10 10.93
CA CYS A 42 -3.69 5.53 10.75
C CYS A 42 -2.63 6.49 11.29
N ASP A 43 -1.74 6.02 12.18
CA ASP A 43 -0.77 6.90 12.82
C ASP A 43 0.58 6.83 12.09
N ASP A 44 0.75 7.78 11.17
CA ASP A 44 1.94 7.88 10.33
C ASP A 44 3.20 8.25 11.09
N SER A 45 3.07 8.72 12.34
CA SER A 45 4.19 9.08 13.20
C SER A 45 4.81 7.90 13.94
N LYS A 46 4.09 6.77 14.03
CA LYS A 46 4.58 5.56 14.67
C LYS A 46 5.62 4.87 13.81
N THR A 47 6.63 4.35 14.47
CA THR A 47 7.65 3.51 13.87
C THR A 47 7.12 2.12 13.54
N ILE A 48 7.80 1.44 12.60
CA ILE A 48 7.53 0.04 12.24
C ILE A 48 7.57 -0.87 13.48
N THR A 49 8.47 -0.60 14.43
CA THR A 49 8.54 -1.32 15.70
C THR A 49 7.31 -1.07 16.58
N GLU A 50 6.89 0.19 16.74
CA GLU A 50 5.71 0.55 17.55
C GLU A 50 4.40 -0.01 16.98
N LEU A 51 4.38 -0.28 15.67
CA LEU A 51 3.26 -0.93 14.98
C LEU A 51 3.36 -2.46 14.96
N ASN A 52 4.39 -3.06 15.57
CA ASN A 52 4.67 -4.50 15.55
C ASN A 52 4.82 -5.09 14.12
N LEU A 53 5.31 -4.31 13.17
CA LEU A 53 5.51 -4.74 11.78
C LEU A 53 6.90 -5.37 11.56
N VAL A 54 7.47 -5.98 12.61
CA VAL A 54 8.83 -6.53 12.64
C VAL A 54 8.83 -8.05 12.91
N PRO A 55 9.84 -8.80 12.45
CA PRO A 55 10.89 -8.40 11.50
C PRO A 55 10.41 -8.38 10.04
N ALA A 56 9.27 -9.01 9.78
CA ALA A 56 8.57 -9.01 8.50
C ALA A 56 7.07 -9.03 8.77
N ALA A 57 6.32 -8.24 8.01
CA ALA A 57 4.86 -8.15 8.13
C ALA A 57 4.23 -8.04 6.75
N ILE A 58 2.97 -8.49 6.67
CA ILE A 58 2.10 -8.26 5.52
C ILE A 58 1.13 -7.15 5.90
N VAL A 59 0.86 -6.25 4.96
CA VAL A 59 -0.18 -5.22 5.10
C VAL A 59 -1.10 -5.29 3.89
N HIS A 60 -2.40 -5.09 4.10
CA HIS A 60 -3.37 -4.99 3.02
C HIS A 60 -3.48 -3.55 2.54
N PHE A 61 -3.45 -3.36 1.23
CA PHE A 61 -3.73 -2.10 0.58
C PHE A 61 -5.19 -2.05 0.13
N GLU A 62 -5.83 -0.90 0.28
CA GLU A 62 -7.16 -0.63 -0.26
C GLU A 62 -7.23 0.84 -0.71
N TRP A 63 -7.87 1.11 -1.85
CA TRP A 63 -8.20 2.48 -2.21
C TRP A 63 -9.24 3.05 -1.26
N ASP A 64 -9.16 4.35 -0.98
CA ASP A 64 -10.22 5.00 -0.20
C ASP A 64 -11.57 4.93 -0.96
N ALA A 65 -12.68 4.90 -0.22
CA ALA A 65 -14.02 4.83 -0.77
C ALA A 65 -14.32 5.98 -1.74
N ASP A 66 -13.73 7.16 -1.52
CA ASP A 66 -13.86 8.31 -2.42
C ASP A 66 -13.20 8.06 -3.78
N VAL A 67 -12.05 7.36 -3.78
CA VAL A 67 -11.34 6.99 -5.02
C VAL A 67 -12.14 5.96 -5.81
N TYR A 68 -12.66 4.92 -5.13
CA TYR A 68 -13.55 3.95 -5.76
C TYR A 68 -14.79 4.61 -6.37
N SER A 69 -15.39 5.55 -5.63
CA SER A 69 -16.59 6.26 -6.08
C SER A 69 -16.31 7.10 -7.32
N GLU A 70 -15.19 7.82 -7.36
CA GLU A 70 -14.82 8.64 -8.52
C GLU A 70 -14.52 7.80 -9.76
N LEU A 71 -13.76 6.71 -9.60
CA LEU A 71 -13.45 5.80 -10.71
C LEU A 71 -14.72 5.11 -11.24
N ALA A 72 -15.62 4.70 -10.34
CA ALA A 72 -16.91 4.11 -10.72
C ALA A 72 -17.79 5.11 -11.50
N ARG A 73 -17.82 6.39 -11.11
CA ARG A 73 -18.56 7.45 -11.84
C ARG A 73 -18.04 7.64 -13.26
N ARG A 74 -16.75 7.42 -13.49
CA ARG A 74 -16.11 7.50 -14.81
C ARG A 74 -16.24 6.22 -15.63
N GLY A 75 -16.79 5.14 -15.04
CA GLY A 75 -16.84 3.82 -15.68
C GLY A 75 -15.46 3.23 -15.94
N GLN A 76 -14.45 3.66 -15.18
CA GLN A 76 -13.07 3.18 -15.31
C GLN A 76 -12.84 1.97 -14.41
N GLN A 77 -11.98 1.04 -14.87
CA GLN A 77 -11.45 0.02 -13.98
C GLN A 77 -10.52 0.65 -12.96
N VAL A 78 -10.46 0.08 -11.76
CA VAL A 78 -9.63 0.59 -10.66
C VAL A 78 -8.20 0.09 -10.86
N PRO A 79 -7.26 0.96 -11.27
CA PRO A 79 -5.87 0.55 -11.38
C PRO A 79 -5.26 0.50 -9.96
N TYR A 80 -4.22 -0.31 -9.76
CA TYR A 80 -3.57 -0.43 -8.44
C TYR A 80 -2.10 -0.02 -8.53
N LEU A 81 -1.32 -0.73 -9.34
CA LEU A 81 0.11 -0.49 -9.52
C LEU A 81 0.38 0.10 -10.89
N ASP A 82 1.45 0.89 -10.99
CA ASP A 82 1.97 1.42 -12.26
C ASP A 82 2.34 0.28 -13.21
N GLU A 83 1.98 0.42 -14.49
CA GLU A 83 2.19 -0.63 -15.49
C GLU A 83 3.67 -0.99 -15.67
N ARG A 84 4.57 0.00 -15.64
CA ARG A 84 6.02 -0.24 -15.78
C ARG A 84 6.56 -1.05 -14.61
N PHE A 85 6.05 -0.79 -13.40
CA PHE A 85 6.42 -1.58 -12.23
C PHE A 85 5.91 -3.02 -12.33
N MET A 86 4.72 -3.21 -12.90
CA MET A 86 4.16 -4.55 -13.13
C MET A 86 4.94 -5.34 -14.19
N GLU A 87 5.53 -4.68 -15.19
CA GLU A 87 6.39 -5.33 -16.20
C GLU A 87 7.67 -5.92 -15.61
N GLU A 88 8.18 -5.34 -14.51
CA GLU A 88 9.37 -5.82 -13.78
C GLU A 88 9.04 -6.91 -12.74
N ALA A 89 7.79 -7.36 -12.65
CA ALA A 89 7.38 -8.32 -11.63
C ALA A 89 8.07 -9.68 -11.80
N GLU A 90 8.78 -10.11 -10.75
CA GLU A 90 9.36 -11.44 -10.69
C GLU A 90 8.29 -12.53 -10.63
N THR A 91 8.53 -13.66 -11.30
CA THR A 91 7.62 -14.81 -11.23
C THR A 91 7.69 -15.44 -9.86
N PHE A 92 6.57 -15.42 -9.13
CA PHE A 92 6.46 -16.16 -7.87
C PHE A 92 6.55 -17.66 -8.15
N THR A 93 7.66 -18.27 -7.75
CA THR A 93 7.84 -19.73 -7.80
C THR A 93 7.64 -20.25 -6.38
N ALA A 94 6.51 -20.88 -6.12
CA ALA A 94 6.30 -21.56 -4.83
C ALA A 94 7.32 -22.70 -4.73
N MET A 95 8.19 -22.65 -3.71
CA MET A 95 9.06 -23.76 -3.32
C MET A 95 8.28 -24.79 -2.50
#